data_AF-A0A2X0L9V9-F1
#
_entry.id   AF-A0A2X0L9V9-F1
#
_cell.length_a   1.000
_cell.length_b   1.000
_cell.length_c   1.000
_cell.angle_alpha   90.00
_cell.angle_beta   90.00
_cell.angle_gamma   90.00
#
_symmetry.space_group_name_H-M   'P 1'
#
loop_
_entity.id
_entity.type
_entity.pdbx_description
1 polymer ?
#
loop_
_entity_poly.entity_id
_entity_poly.type
_entity_poly.pdbx_seq_one_letter_code
_entity_poly.pdbx_strand_id
1 'polypeptide(L)'
;MTGLPPVELEGMMVAQIMVLVAEKYYATVFRLHGMPSAIVSDRDPKFTSQFWRALQAKIGTVLRMSTAAHPDGRIERESDQDGHPNPADHGPSNHEAWASRLVEAEFALNSSVAVSTSLSAFEATYGYLPRRWPSDSWSVSDVPRAEAFARIRQLRNLDVTDAIIGARLNQSHQANKHRRPDDPAFRTGSYVYLSTKNLAVPDGMKSKLLRATSAPSLPPAMSRVHNRFHARLLRPCVENDAESRRSRQFCDSGTDCSRSAERSGARSFLVRWVGRNDTDDTWMSEQSIRLDHPSVLDAYLARLDRSNRRLAAR
;
A
#
# COMPACT_ATOMS: atom_id res chain seq x y z
N MET A 1 29.41 -20.49 51.88
CA MET A 1 29.22 -19.56 50.73
C MET A 1 28.17 -20.17 49.83
N THR A 2 26.90 -19.85 50.09
CA THR A 2 25.77 -20.28 49.25
C THR A 2 25.78 -19.39 48.00
N GLY A 3 26.08 -19.98 46.83
CA GLY A 3 25.94 -19.28 45.56
C GLY A 3 24.49 -18.86 45.35
N LEU A 4 24.28 -17.62 44.89
CA LEU A 4 22.97 -17.09 44.55
C LEU A 4 22.27 -18.01 43.54
N PRO A 5 20.97 -18.31 43.71
CA PRO A 5 20.23 -19.17 42.79
C PRO A 5 20.21 -18.61 41.35
N PRO A 6 20.19 -19.48 40.32
CA PRO A 6 20.30 -19.09 38.91
C PRO A 6 19.28 -18.04 38.45
N VAL A 7 18.09 -18.02 39.04
CA VAL A 7 17.00 -17.08 38.73
C VAL A 7 17.34 -15.64 39.19
N GLU A 8 18.09 -15.48 40.28
CA GLU A 8 18.54 -14.17 40.74
C GLU A 8 19.66 -13.61 39.86
N LEU A 9 20.53 -14.48 39.32
CA LEU A 9 21.57 -14.10 38.38
C LEU A 9 20.99 -13.68 37.03
N GLU A 10 19.96 -14.39 36.54
CA GLU A 10 19.25 -14.02 35.32
C GLU A 10 18.50 -12.69 35.50
N GLY A 11 17.80 -12.50 36.63
CA GLY A 11 17.15 -11.23 36.97
C GLY A 11 18.13 -10.05 37.08
N MET A 12 19.31 -10.25 37.68
CA MET A 12 20.37 -9.25 37.75
C MET A 12 20.92 -8.87 36.38
N MET A 13 21.15 -9.86 35.52
CA MET A 13 21.66 -9.65 34.16
C MET A 13 20.66 -8.85 33.30
N VAL A 14 19.37 -9.17 33.39
CA VAL A 14 18.31 -8.42 32.70
C VAL A 14 18.23 -6.98 33.21
N ALA A 15 18.31 -6.76 34.53
CA ALA A 15 18.33 -5.41 35.10
C ALA A 15 19.54 -4.59 34.62
N GLN A 16 20.71 -5.21 34.53
CA GLN A 16 21.94 -4.58 34.07
C GLN A 16 21.85 -4.19 32.58
N ILE A 17 21.23 -5.01 31.74
CA ILE A 17 20.98 -4.69 30.33
C ILE A 17 20.08 -3.44 30.21
N MET A 18 19.04 -3.30 31.03
CA MET A 18 18.13 -2.14 30.95
C MET A 18 18.83 -0.83 31.31
N VAL A 19 19.73 -0.85 32.30
CA VAL A 19 20.54 0.31 32.66
C VAL A 19 21.47 0.69 31.50
N LEU A 20 22.14 -0.29 30.88
CA LEU A 20 22.99 -0.03 29.71
C LEU A 20 22.22 0.59 28.53
N VAL A 21 20.99 0.13 28.28
CA VAL A 21 20.12 0.72 27.25
C VAL A 21 19.78 2.17 27.58
N ALA A 22 19.45 2.47 28.84
CA ALA A 22 19.18 3.84 29.28
C ALA A 22 20.40 4.75 29.21
N GLU A 23 21.59 4.26 29.59
CA GLU A 23 22.85 5.00 29.44
C GLU A 23 23.13 5.30 27.97
N LYS A 24 22.94 4.31 27.09
CA LYS A 24 23.13 4.52 25.65
C LYS A 24 22.14 5.54 25.10
N TYR A 25 20.86 5.42 25.44
CA TYR A 25 19.82 6.38 25.07
C TYR A 25 20.16 7.81 25.51
N TYR A 26 20.65 7.99 26.73
CA TYR A 26 21.07 9.29 27.23
C TYR A 26 22.28 9.84 26.46
N ALA A 27 23.30 9.00 26.23
CA ALA A 27 24.52 9.39 25.54
C ALA A 27 24.33 9.68 24.05
N THR A 28 23.36 9.05 23.39
CA THR A 28 23.15 9.20 21.93
C THR A 28 21.96 10.07 21.58
N VAL A 29 20.79 9.83 22.17
CA VAL A 29 19.56 10.53 21.78
C VAL A 29 19.44 11.85 22.53
N PHE A 30 19.48 11.81 23.88
CA PHE A 30 19.33 13.03 24.68
C PHE A 30 20.45 14.04 24.39
N ARG A 31 21.70 13.57 24.26
CA ARG A 31 22.85 14.43 23.91
C ARG A 31 22.65 15.24 22.64
N LEU A 32 21.96 14.69 21.63
CA LEU A 32 21.81 15.31 20.32
C LEU A 32 20.48 16.07 20.16
N HIS A 33 19.41 15.56 20.77
CA HIS A 33 18.04 16.02 20.50
C HIS A 33 17.30 16.53 21.75
N GLY A 34 17.91 16.41 22.92
CA GLY A 34 17.24 16.70 24.18
C GLY A 34 16.15 15.68 24.51
N MET A 35 15.22 16.09 25.36
CA MET A 35 14.22 15.19 25.91
C MET A 35 12.96 15.11 25.04
N PRO A 36 12.57 13.94 24.52
CA PRO A 36 11.34 13.82 23.77
C PRO A 36 10.11 13.92 24.68
N SER A 37 9.06 14.56 24.19
CA SER A 37 7.76 14.61 24.88
C SER A 37 7.03 13.27 24.83
N ALA A 38 7.26 12.48 23.77
CA ALA A 38 6.71 11.14 23.63
C ALA A 38 7.66 10.23 22.82
N ILE A 39 7.66 8.95 23.17
CA ILE A 39 8.34 7.89 22.41
C ILE A 39 7.27 6.90 21.96
N VAL A 40 7.22 6.63 20.66
CA VAL A 40 6.43 5.53 20.11
C VAL A 40 7.37 4.35 19.91
N SER A 41 7.01 3.19 20.46
CA SER A 41 7.85 2.00 20.43
C SER A 41 6.99 0.74 20.27
N ASP A 42 7.61 -0.35 19.84
CA ASP A 42 6.98 -1.66 19.81
C ASP A 42 6.85 -2.24 21.22
N ARG A 43 6.34 -3.47 21.31
CA ARG A 43 6.14 -4.16 22.59
C ARG A 43 7.35 -4.98 23.01
N ASP A 44 8.58 -4.64 22.59
CA ASP A 44 9.79 -5.32 23.06
C ASP A 44 9.86 -5.28 24.61
N PRO A 45 10.24 -6.40 25.27
CA PRO A 45 10.40 -6.47 26.72
C PRO A 45 11.26 -5.35 27.32
N LYS A 46 12.23 -4.81 26.58
CA LYS A 46 13.06 -3.67 27.00
C LYS A 46 12.23 -2.41 27.24
N PHE A 47 11.34 -2.09 26.31
CA PHE A 47 10.49 -0.90 26.36
C PHE A 47 9.24 -1.08 27.22
N THR A 48 8.76 -2.32 27.39
CA THR A 48 7.62 -2.65 28.29
C THR A 48 8.05 -2.92 29.74
N SER A 49 9.36 -3.00 30.01
CA SER A 49 9.92 -3.24 31.35
C SER A 49 9.44 -2.22 32.40
N GLN A 50 9.40 -2.65 33.66
CA GLN A 50 9.06 -1.76 34.77
C GLN A 50 10.08 -0.62 34.90
N PHE A 51 11.37 -0.91 34.72
CA PHE A 51 12.44 0.08 34.74
C PHE A 51 12.24 1.16 33.69
N TRP A 52 12.05 0.78 32.40
CA TRP A 52 11.90 1.75 31.33
C TRP A 52 10.66 2.62 31.50
N ARG A 53 9.52 2.01 31.88
CA ARG A 53 8.30 2.77 32.19
C ARG A 53 8.49 3.76 33.34
N ALA A 54 9.12 3.33 34.43
CA ALA A 54 9.40 4.20 35.57
C ALA A 54 10.37 5.33 35.20
N LEU A 55 11.42 5.02 34.43
CA LEU A 55 12.38 5.99 33.93
C LEU A 55 11.68 7.06 33.10
N GLN A 56 10.93 6.67 32.06
CA GLN A 56 10.24 7.59 31.15
C GLN A 56 9.19 8.45 31.88
N ALA A 57 8.46 7.87 32.85
CA ALA A 57 7.54 8.63 33.70
C ALA A 57 8.26 9.66 34.58
N LYS A 58 9.43 9.31 35.14
CA LYS A 58 10.21 10.20 36.01
C LYS A 58 10.74 11.43 35.27
N ILE A 59 11.08 11.26 34.00
CA ILE A 59 11.67 12.28 33.14
C ILE A 59 10.64 13.00 32.25
N GLY A 60 9.34 12.66 32.38
CA GLY A 60 8.24 13.38 31.73
C GLY A 60 7.98 12.99 30.27
N THR A 61 8.49 11.85 29.81
CA THR A 61 8.28 11.36 28.44
C THR A 61 7.12 10.37 28.40
N VAL A 62 6.15 10.60 27.49
CA VAL A 62 5.00 9.71 27.30
C VAL A 62 5.36 8.52 26.42
N LEU A 63 5.30 7.31 26.97
CA LEU A 63 5.54 6.09 26.21
C LEU A 63 4.25 5.60 25.54
N ARG A 64 4.28 5.44 24.21
CA ARG A 64 3.16 4.97 23.39
C ARG A 64 3.56 3.65 22.73
N MET A 65 2.82 2.58 23.02
CA MET A 65 3.10 1.27 22.44
C MET A 65 2.30 1.05 21.17
N SER A 66 2.98 0.62 20.10
CA SER A 66 2.34 0.19 18.86
C SER A 66 1.52 -1.09 19.09
N THR A 67 0.55 -1.34 18.21
CA THR A 67 -0.27 -2.57 18.26
C THR A 67 0.39 -3.68 17.46
N ALA A 68 0.34 -4.91 17.95
CA ALA A 68 1.04 -6.07 17.36
C ALA A 68 0.64 -6.43 15.91
N ALA A 69 -0.33 -5.72 15.31
CA ALA A 69 -0.79 -5.92 13.92
C ALA A 69 -0.65 -4.65 13.05
N HIS A 70 -0.05 -3.59 13.59
CA HIS A 70 0.38 -2.42 12.83
C HIS A 70 1.86 -2.23 13.08
N PRO A 71 2.73 -2.78 12.21
CA PRO A 71 4.08 -2.26 12.12
C PRO A 71 3.96 -0.74 11.98
N ASP A 72 4.59 0.01 12.88
CA ASP A 72 4.59 1.47 12.84
C ASP A 72 5.37 1.84 11.59
N GLY A 73 4.66 1.87 10.47
CA GLY A 73 5.24 1.77 9.14
C GLY A 73 5.92 3.06 8.70
N ARG A 74 6.42 3.88 9.63
CA ARG A 74 7.45 4.85 9.32
C ARG A 74 8.81 4.28 9.67
N ILE A 75 9.02 3.81 10.91
CA ILE A 75 10.32 3.29 11.35
C ILE A 75 10.62 1.96 10.68
N GLU A 76 9.65 1.03 10.63
CA GLU A 76 9.87 -0.25 9.96
C GLU A 76 10.01 -0.10 8.45
N ARG A 77 9.25 0.83 7.84
CA ARG A 77 9.44 1.16 6.42
C ARG A 77 10.79 1.81 6.20
N GLU A 78 11.24 2.72 7.05
CA GLU A 78 12.55 3.35 6.94
C GLU A 78 13.67 2.32 7.14
N SER A 79 13.54 1.39 8.08
CA SER A 79 14.51 0.30 8.25
C SER A 79 14.57 -0.65 7.05
N ASP A 80 13.42 -0.98 6.46
CA ASP A 80 13.35 -1.78 5.23
C ASP A 80 13.76 -0.99 3.97
N GLN A 81 13.53 0.34 3.94
CA GLN A 81 13.66 1.21 2.77
C GLN A 81 14.96 2.02 2.74
N ASP A 82 15.67 2.19 3.85
CA ASP A 82 17.02 2.74 3.82
C ASP A 82 18.08 1.65 3.65
N GLY A 83 17.65 0.38 3.62
CA GLY A 83 18.55 -0.74 3.40
C GLY A 83 19.72 -0.66 4.37
N HIS A 84 19.42 -0.50 5.67
CA HIS A 84 20.44 -0.64 6.70
C HIS A 84 21.30 -1.84 6.32
N PRO A 85 22.64 -1.69 6.17
CA PRO A 85 23.46 -2.76 5.69
C PRO A 85 23.16 -3.99 6.53
N ASN A 86 22.52 -4.97 5.90
CA ASN A 86 21.93 -6.05 6.64
C ASN A 86 23.10 -6.77 7.32
N PRO A 87 23.07 -6.98 8.65
CA PRO A 87 24.09 -7.80 9.29
C PRO A 87 24.24 -9.16 8.59
N ALA A 88 23.20 -9.63 7.89
CA ALA A 88 23.23 -10.86 7.08
C ALA A 88 24.09 -10.77 5.80
N ASP A 89 24.29 -9.59 5.20
CA ASP A 89 25.19 -9.44 4.03
C ASP A 89 26.66 -9.53 4.43
N HIS A 90 26.94 -9.41 5.73
CA HIS A 90 28.27 -9.47 6.32
C HIS A 90 28.31 -10.69 7.23
N GLY A 91 28.60 -11.86 6.67
CA GLY A 91 28.51 -13.17 7.34
C GLY A 91 29.02 -13.23 8.81
N PRO A 92 28.73 -14.32 9.54
CA PRO A 92 28.72 -14.40 11.02
C PRO A 92 30.01 -13.97 11.76
N SER A 93 31.14 -13.81 11.07
CA SER A 93 32.40 -13.28 11.61
C SER A 93 32.48 -11.75 11.69
N ASN A 94 31.48 -11.00 11.21
CA ASN A 94 31.62 -9.56 10.92
C ASN A 94 30.71 -8.62 11.73
N HIS A 95 30.01 -9.12 12.76
CA HIS A 95 29.14 -8.29 13.62
C HIS A 95 29.90 -7.14 14.33
N GLU A 96 31.17 -7.37 14.67
CA GLU A 96 32.05 -6.37 15.28
C GLU A 96 32.45 -5.27 14.25
N ALA A 97 32.57 -5.65 12.97
CA ALA A 97 32.82 -4.70 11.89
C ALA A 97 31.60 -3.82 11.60
N TRP A 98 30.38 -4.36 11.67
CA TRP A 98 29.13 -3.61 11.51
C TRP A 98 28.99 -2.48 12.54
N ALA A 99 29.15 -2.79 13.84
CA ALA A 99 29.04 -1.78 14.89
C ALA A 99 30.05 -0.63 14.69
N SER A 100 31.25 -0.96 14.17
CA SER A 100 32.29 0.03 13.86
C SER A 100 32.00 0.91 12.65
N ARG A 101 30.96 0.60 11.85
CA ARG A 101 30.53 1.33 10.65
C ARG A 101 29.24 2.13 10.87
N LEU A 102 28.60 2.01 12.05
CA LEU A 102 27.34 2.68 12.35
C LEU A 102 27.44 4.20 12.28
N VAL A 103 28.59 4.77 12.64
CA VAL A 103 28.79 6.22 12.60
C VAL A 103 28.76 6.73 11.16
N GLU A 104 29.47 6.05 10.25
CA GLU A 104 29.47 6.38 8.83
C GLU A 104 28.09 6.16 8.20
N ALA A 105 27.38 5.09 8.59
CA ALA A 105 26.02 4.81 8.11
C ALA A 105 24.98 5.83 8.58
N GLU A 106 24.96 6.15 9.88
CA GLU A 106 24.08 7.17 10.44
C GLU A 106 24.31 8.52 9.75
N PHE A 107 25.58 8.91 9.58
CA PHE A 107 25.91 10.18 8.93
C PHE A 107 25.47 10.19 7.46
N ALA A 108 25.70 9.11 6.71
CA ALA A 108 25.31 9.00 5.30
C ALA A 108 23.78 9.02 5.12
N LEU A 109 23.04 8.29 5.94
CA LEU A 109 21.57 8.28 5.93
C LEU A 109 21.00 9.67 6.27
N ASN A 110 21.47 10.28 7.36
CA ASN A 110 20.99 11.58 7.80
C ASN A 110 21.37 12.74 6.84
N SER A 111 22.43 12.55 6.05
CA SER A 111 22.86 13.49 5.00
C SER A 111 22.13 13.31 3.67
N SER A 112 21.32 12.26 3.54
CA SER A 112 20.68 11.90 2.29
C SER A 112 19.37 12.67 2.11
N VAL A 113 19.18 13.26 0.93
CA VAL A 113 17.98 14.06 0.64
C VAL A 113 16.81 13.14 0.29
N ALA A 114 15.70 13.28 1.00
CA ALA A 114 14.47 12.57 0.69
C ALA A 114 13.71 13.28 -0.44
N VAL A 115 13.24 12.51 -1.43
CA VAL A 115 12.54 13.05 -2.61
C VAL A 115 11.23 13.76 -2.23
N SER A 116 10.52 13.26 -1.22
CA SER A 116 9.21 13.78 -0.81
C SER A 116 9.29 15.13 -0.09
N THR A 117 10.36 15.39 0.66
CA THR A 117 10.54 16.61 1.45
C THR A 117 11.55 17.57 0.83
N SER A 118 12.34 17.12 -0.16
CA SER A 118 13.49 17.84 -0.73
C SER A 118 14.56 18.26 0.29
N LEU A 119 14.53 17.66 1.49
CA LEU A 119 15.46 17.93 2.58
C LEU A 119 16.09 16.62 3.06
N SER A 120 17.32 16.71 3.55
CA SER A 120 17.93 15.66 4.37
C SER A 120 17.42 15.70 5.80
N ALA A 121 17.59 14.61 6.56
CA ALA A 121 17.21 14.56 7.97
C ALA A 121 17.99 15.60 8.80
N PHE A 122 19.27 15.83 8.47
CA PHE A 122 20.06 16.87 9.11
C PHE A 122 19.53 18.28 8.85
N GLU A 123 19.18 18.60 7.60
CA GLU A 123 18.59 19.91 7.29
C GLU A 123 17.23 20.07 7.96
N ALA A 124 16.40 19.03 7.97
CA ALA A 124 15.09 19.07 8.61
C ALA A 124 15.18 19.23 10.14
N THR A 125 16.21 18.66 10.78
CA THR A 125 16.36 18.66 12.24
C THR A 125 17.16 19.86 12.76
N TYR A 126 18.25 20.20 12.09
CA TYR A 126 19.20 21.22 12.54
C TYR A 126 19.16 22.51 11.72
N GLY A 127 18.47 22.52 10.58
CA GLY A 127 18.42 23.67 9.66
C GLY A 127 19.66 23.80 8.77
N TYR A 128 20.62 22.88 8.85
CA TYR A 128 21.81 22.85 8.00
C TYR A 128 22.29 21.42 7.80
N LEU A 129 23.08 21.21 6.74
CA LEU A 129 23.78 19.96 6.47
C LEU A 129 25.20 20.01 7.08
N PRO A 130 25.54 19.17 8.07
CA PRO A 130 26.89 19.04 8.59
C PRO A 130 27.91 18.73 7.49
N ARG A 131 29.13 19.25 7.66
CA ARG A 131 30.21 19.05 6.70
C ARG A 131 30.61 17.57 6.62
N ARG A 132 30.62 17.02 5.40
CA ARG A 132 31.01 15.63 5.14
C ARG A 132 32.50 15.41 5.36
N TRP A 133 32.88 14.15 5.63
CA TRP A 133 34.28 13.75 5.58
C TRP A 133 34.84 14.04 4.17
N PRO A 134 36.00 14.70 4.04
CA PRO A 134 36.54 15.06 2.73
C PRO A 134 36.76 13.84 1.84
N SER A 135 36.34 13.93 0.58
CA SER A 135 36.68 12.93 -0.45
C SER A 135 38.13 13.02 -0.90
N ASP A 136 38.77 14.18 -0.74
CA ASP A 136 40.19 14.41 -1.06
C ASP A 136 40.92 14.92 0.18
N SER A 137 42.19 14.52 0.34
CA SER A 137 43.04 15.04 1.40
C SER A 137 43.42 16.49 1.10
N TRP A 138 43.26 17.36 2.09
CA TRP A 138 43.53 18.80 1.95
C TRP A 138 45.02 19.15 2.15
N SER A 139 45.80 18.18 2.60
CA SER A 139 47.23 18.28 2.84
C SER A 139 47.84 16.88 2.94
N VAL A 140 49.09 16.74 2.51
CA VAL A 140 49.90 15.56 2.83
C VAL A 140 50.33 15.68 4.29
N SER A 141 50.07 14.65 5.09
CA SER A 141 50.54 14.57 6.48
C SER A 141 51.74 13.66 6.56
N ASP A 142 52.81 14.11 7.20
CA ASP A 142 53.99 13.29 7.50
C ASP A 142 53.76 12.34 8.69
N VAL A 143 52.55 12.32 9.27
CA VAL A 143 52.18 11.47 10.40
C VAL A 143 51.42 10.23 9.90
N PRO A 144 52.06 9.05 9.76
CA PRO A 144 51.44 7.89 9.10
C PRO A 144 50.17 7.40 9.79
N ARG A 145 50.09 7.53 11.13
CA ARG A 145 48.92 7.10 11.89
C ARG A 145 47.71 8.01 11.65
N ALA A 146 47.92 9.30 11.44
CA ALA A 146 46.84 10.24 11.12
C ALA A 146 46.33 9.98 9.69
N GLU A 147 47.26 9.79 8.74
CA GLU A 147 46.94 9.46 7.35
C GLU A 147 46.15 8.15 7.27
N ALA A 148 46.63 7.08 7.92
CA ALA A 148 45.93 5.81 7.98
C ALA A 148 44.54 5.94 8.62
N PHE A 149 44.42 6.71 9.71
CA PHE A 149 43.13 6.93 10.36
C PHE A 149 42.14 7.60 9.39
N ALA A 150 42.56 8.69 8.74
CA ALA A 150 41.73 9.46 7.82
C ALA A 150 41.34 8.63 6.59
N ARG A 151 42.31 7.90 6.02
CA ARG A 151 42.11 7.04 4.85
C ARG A 151 41.10 5.92 5.12
N ILE A 152 41.17 5.28 6.28
CA ILE A 152 40.21 4.23 6.66
C ILE A 152 38.78 4.78 6.72
N ARG A 153 38.57 5.98 7.29
CA ARG A 153 37.23 6.57 7.40
C ARG A 153 36.73 7.05 6.05
N GLN A 154 37.61 7.62 5.23
CA GLN A 154 37.29 7.99 3.85
C GLN A 154 36.77 6.78 3.06
N LEU A 155 37.49 5.66 3.08
CA LEU A 155 37.07 4.43 2.39
C LEU A 155 35.73 3.92 2.94
N ARG A 156 35.54 3.89 4.27
CA ARG A 156 34.27 3.47 4.87
C ARG A 156 33.10 4.38 4.50
N ASN A 157 33.30 5.70 4.47
CA ASN A 157 32.25 6.65 4.06
C ASN A 157 31.84 6.42 2.60
N LEU A 158 32.80 6.13 1.71
CA LEU A 158 32.53 5.79 0.31
C LEU A 158 31.77 4.46 0.20
N ASP A 159 32.28 3.40 0.84
CA ASP A 159 31.66 2.06 0.83
C ASP A 159 30.21 2.10 1.30
N VAL A 160 29.94 2.82 2.40
CA VAL A 160 28.59 2.93 2.98
C VAL A 160 27.67 3.76 2.10
N THR A 161 28.18 4.84 1.50
CA THR A 161 27.39 5.66 0.57
C THR A 161 27.01 4.85 -0.66
N ASP A 162 27.95 4.09 -1.23
CA ASP A 162 27.70 3.21 -2.37
C ASP A 162 26.68 2.11 -2.02
N ALA A 163 26.82 1.49 -0.84
CA ALA A 163 25.87 0.49 -0.35
C ALA A 163 24.44 1.05 -0.21
N ILE A 164 24.27 2.26 0.34
CA ILE A 164 22.96 2.92 0.47
C ILE A 164 22.37 3.24 -0.91
N ILE A 165 23.18 3.74 -1.86
CA ILE A 165 22.74 4.01 -3.23
C ILE A 165 22.30 2.70 -3.92
N GLY A 166 23.10 1.64 -3.81
CA GLY A 166 22.80 0.33 -4.35
C GLY A 166 21.52 -0.27 -3.76
N ALA A 167 21.33 -0.15 -2.44
CA ALA A 167 20.11 -0.60 -1.77
C ALA A 167 18.87 0.14 -2.28
N ARG A 168 18.94 1.47 -2.40
CA ARG A 168 17.83 2.30 -2.92
C ARG A 168 17.51 2.01 -4.39
N LEU A 169 18.53 1.77 -5.21
CA LEU A 169 18.36 1.35 -6.60
C LEU A 169 17.63 0.00 -6.66
N ASN A 170 18.10 -0.98 -5.87
CA ASN A 170 17.51 -2.30 -5.82
C ASN A 170 16.06 -2.25 -5.33
N GLN A 171 15.76 -1.49 -4.28
CA GLN A 171 14.39 -1.31 -3.79
C GLN A 171 13.50 -0.63 -4.83
N SER A 172 14.00 0.40 -5.51
CA SER A 172 13.26 1.06 -6.61
C SER A 172 12.97 0.07 -7.72
N HIS A 173 13.95 -0.75 -8.09
CA HIS A 173 13.79 -1.82 -9.07
C HIS A 173 12.77 -2.87 -8.61
N GLN A 174 12.84 -3.37 -7.38
CA GLN A 174 11.88 -4.35 -6.85
C GLN A 174 10.47 -3.77 -6.73
N ALA A 175 10.33 -2.54 -6.24
CA ALA A 175 9.05 -1.84 -6.16
C ALA A 175 8.44 -1.61 -7.56
N ASN A 176 9.27 -1.29 -8.54
CA ASN A 176 8.84 -1.05 -9.92
C ASN A 176 8.62 -2.35 -10.72
N LYS A 177 9.22 -3.49 -10.32
CA LYS A 177 9.10 -4.80 -11.00
C LYS A 177 7.65 -5.23 -11.25
N HIS A 178 6.75 -4.86 -10.35
CA HIS A 178 5.33 -5.19 -10.43
C HIS A 178 4.42 -4.00 -10.71
N ARG A 179 5.00 -2.80 -10.85
CA ARG A 179 4.24 -1.62 -11.31
C ARG A 179 4.05 -1.75 -12.81
N ARG A 180 2.82 -1.46 -13.26
CA ARG A 180 2.60 -1.28 -14.69
C ARG A 180 3.39 -0.04 -15.11
N PRO A 181 4.01 -0.03 -16.31
CA PRO A 181 4.45 1.22 -16.92
C PRO A 181 3.28 2.21 -16.89
N ASP A 182 3.56 3.50 -16.72
CA ASP A 182 2.57 4.54 -16.96
C ASP A 182 2.09 4.37 -18.40
N ASP A 183 0.94 3.71 -18.55
CA ASP A 183 0.40 3.37 -19.86
C ASP A 183 0.09 4.71 -20.55
N PRO A 184 0.69 5.01 -21.71
CA PRO A 184 0.45 6.25 -22.45
C PRO A 184 -1.04 6.50 -22.75
N ALA A 185 -1.88 5.47 -22.58
CA ALA A 185 -3.33 5.50 -22.73
C ALA A 185 -4.06 6.35 -21.67
N PHE A 186 -3.46 6.68 -20.53
CA PHE A 186 -4.13 7.46 -19.48
C PHE A 186 -3.90 8.96 -19.65
N ARG A 187 -4.53 9.56 -20.68
CA ARG A 187 -4.59 11.02 -20.81
C ARG A 187 -5.74 11.57 -19.97
N THR A 188 -5.53 12.73 -19.35
CA THR A 188 -6.60 13.46 -18.63
C THR A 188 -7.77 13.71 -19.59
N GLY A 189 -8.98 13.23 -19.23
CA GLY A 189 -10.18 13.28 -20.06
C GLY A 189 -10.54 11.98 -20.79
N SER A 190 -9.61 11.03 -20.95
CA SER A 190 -9.91 9.71 -21.53
C SER A 190 -10.82 8.86 -20.64
N TYR A 191 -11.66 8.01 -21.24
CA TYR A 191 -12.42 7.02 -20.48
C TYR A 191 -11.49 5.91 -19.95
N VAL A 192 -11.74 5.47 -18.73
CA VAL A 192 -11.03 4.39 -18.05
C VAL A 192 -12.04 3.45 -17.39
N TYR A 193 -11.70 2.17 -17.33
CA TYR A 193 -12.44 1.23 -16.49
C TYR A 193 -11.84 1.20 -15.08
N LEU A 194 -12.66 1.54 -14.09
CA LEU A 194 -12.34 1.43 -12.67
C LEU A 194 -12.77 0.05 -12.15
N SER A 195 -11.83 -0.70 -11.58
CA SER A 195 -12.14 -1.94 -10.89
C SER A 195 -12.87 -1.67 -9.58
N THR A 196 -14.04 -2.28 -9.43
CA THR A 196 -14.87 -2.25 -8.22
C THR A 196 -14.37 -3.19 -7.12
N LYS A 197 -13.25 -3.89 -7.35
CA LYS A 197 -12.66 -4.80 -6.37
C LYS A 197 -12.30 -3.99 -5.12
N ASN A 198 -12.95 -4.31 -3.99
CA ASN A 198 -12.83 -3.63 -2.69
C ASN A 198 -13.43 -2.22 -2.64
N LEU A 199 -14.32 -1.85 -3.56
CA LEU A 199 -15.11 -0.62 -3.48
C LEU A 199 -16.52 -0.91 -2.95
N ALA A 200 -17.01 -0.04 -2.07
CA ALA A 200 -18.41 -0.07 -1.61
C ALA A 200 -19.31 0.49 -2.71
N VAL A 201 -19.82 -0.39 -3.57
CA VAL A 201 -20.69 -0.03 -4.69
C VAL A 201 -22.16 -0.32 -4.32
N PRO A 202 -23.11 0.58 -4.63
CA PRO A 202 -24.53 0.36 -4.38
C PRO A 202 -25.08 -0.93 -5.04
N ASP A 203 -26.08 -1.54 -4.41
CA ASP A 203 -26.79 -2.70 -4.97
C ASP A 203 -27.43 -2.32 -6.33
N GLY A 204 -27.14 -3.11 -7.37
CA GLY A 204 -27.52 -2.83 -8.76
C GLY A 204 -26.37 -2.35 -9.66
N MET A 205 -25.27 -1.84 -9.09
CA MET A 205 -24.06 -1.42 -9.83
C MET A 205 -22.88 -2.39 -9.68
N LYS A 206 -23.14 -3.63 -9.24
CA LYS A 206 -22.12 -4.69 -9.04
C LYS A 206 -21.59 -5.24 -10.36
N SER A 207 -20.83 -4.45 -11.10
CA SER A 207 -19.99 -4.92 -12.20
C SER A 207 -18.55 -5.12 -11.72
N LYS A 208 -17.76 -5.97 -12.38
CA LYS A 208 -16.31 -6.09 -12.09
C LYS A 208 -15.51 -4.82 -12.45
N LEU A 209 -16.06 -4.00 -13.36
CA LEU A 209 -15.46 -2.78 -13.91
C LEU A 209 -16.55 -1.73 -14.15
N LEU A 210 -16.35 -0.51 -13.67
CA LEU A 210 -17.20 0.66 -13.93
C LEU A 210 -16.47 1.58 -14.92
N ARG A 211 -17.19 2.11 -15.92
CA ARG A 211 -16.63 3.13 -16.79
C ARG A 211 -16.62 4.46 -16.05
N ALA A 212 -15.45 5.07 -15.95
CA ALA A 212 -15.23 6.40 -15.39
C ALA A 212 -14.40 7.22 -16.38
N THR A 213 -14.38 8.53 -16.22
CA THR A 213 -13.39 9.37 -16.89
C THR A 213 -12.09 9.34 -16.08
N SER A 214 -10.94 9.52 -16.72
CA SER A 214 -9.66 9.74 -16.02
C SER A 214 -9.65 11.08 -15.26
N ALA A 215 -10.62 11.95 -15.55
CA ALA A 215 -11.02 13.09 -14.74
C ALA A 215 -12.03 12.65 -13.65
N PRO A 216 -12.08 13.32 -12.48
CA PRO A 216 -12.56 12.71 -11.25
C PRO A 216 -14.08 12.79 -11.06
N SER A 217 -14.85 12.37 -12.07
CA SER A 217 -16.30 12.23 -11.95
C SER A 217 -16.68 10.77 -11.70
N LEU A 218 -17.09 10.48 -10.47
CA LEU A 218 -17.80 9.25 -10.15
C LEU A 218 -19.30 9.49 -10.34
N PRO A 219 -20.09 8.46 -10.64
CA PRO A 219 -21.54 8.57 -10.65
C PRO A 219 -22.05 9.14 -9.31
N PRO A 220 -23.11 9.96 -9.31
CA PRO A 220 -23.67 10.55 -8.09
C PRO A 220 -24.01 9.52 -6.99
N ALA A 221 -24.37 8.30 -7.40
CA ALA A 221 -24.63 7.17 -6.50
C ALA A 221 -23.40 6.69 -5.70
N MET A 222 -22.18 7.12 -6.07
CA MET A 222 -20.92 6.78 -5.42
C MET A 222 -20.24 8.00 -4.76
N SER A 223 -21.01 9.00 -4.36
CA SER A 223 -20.52 10.22 -3.69
C SER A 223 -19.73 9.97 -2.40
N ARG A 224 -19.88 8.79 -1.77
CA ARG A 224 -19.13 8.37 -0.57
C ARG A 224 -17.73 7.82 -0.89
N VAL A 225 -17.41 7.55 -2.15
CA VAL A 225 -16.11 7.02 -2.58
C VAL A 225 -15.22 8.18 -3.01
N HIS A 226 -14.01 8.27 -2.46
CA HIS A 226 -13.05 9.28 -2.90
C HIS A 226 -12.64 9.05 -4.37
N ASN A 227 -12.59 10.14 -5.13
CA ASN A 227 -12.27 10.16 -6.56
C ASN A 227 -10.76 9.98 -6.88
N ARG A 228 -9.97 9.48 -5.94
CA ARG A 228 -8.54 9.23 -6.08
C ARG A 228 -8.27 7.74 -5.92
N PHE A 229 -7.89 7.08 -7.00
CA PHE A 229 -7.65 5.63 -7.03
C PHE A 229 -6.20 5.32 -7.36
N HIS A 230 -5.67 4.22 -6.82
CA HIS A 230 -4.38 3.72 -7.27
C HIS A 230 -4.49 3.27 -8.73
N ALA A 231 -3.51 3.63 -9.57
CA ALA A 231 -3.48 3.31 -11.01
C ALA A 231 -3.73 1.81 -11.35
N ARG A 232 -3.45 0.89 -10.41
CA ARG A 232 -3.72 -0.56 -10.56
C ARG A 232 -5.20 -0.89 -10.67
N LEU A 233 -6.07 -0.03 -10.14
CA LEU A 233 -7.53 -0.16 -10.24
C LEU A 233 -8.05 0.37 -11.57
N LEU A 234 -7.22 1.08 -12.35
CA LEU A 234 -7.60 1.64 -13.64
C LEU A 234 -7.18 0.70 -14.77
N ARG A 235 -8.02 0.62 -15.80
CA ARG A 235 -7.72 -0.05 -17.06
C ARG A 235 -8.08 0.88 -18.22
N PRO A 236 -7.35 0.87 -19.34
CA PRO A 236 -7.75 1.62 -20.52
C PRO A 236 -9.17 1.24 -20.95
N CYS A 237 -10.01 2.24 -21.23
CA CYS A 237 -11.31 1.99 -21.85
C CYS A 237 -11.10 1.82 -23.35
N VAL A 238 -11.11 0.57 -23.81
CA VAL A 238 -11.21 0.30 -25.25
C VAL A 238 -12.68 0.51 -25.62
N GLU A 239 -12.94 1.46 -26.53
CA GLU A 239 -14.24 1.53 -27.20
C GLU A 239 -14.41 0.22 -27.95
N ASN A 240 -15.40 -0.56 -27.52
CA ASN A 240 -15.69 -1.83 -28.15
C ASN A 240 -16.34 -1.48 -29.50
N ASP A 241 -15.70 -1.83 -30.62
CA ASP A 241 -16.21 -1.55 -31.96
C ASP A 241 -17.70 -1.91 -32.04
N ALA A 242 -18.52 -0.91 -32.32
CA ALA A 242 -19.97 -1.04 -32.39
C ALA A 242 -20.41 -2.07 -33.45
N GLU A 243 -19.54 -2.41 -34.40
CA GLU A 243 -19.82 -3.45 -35.40
C GLU A 243 -19.92 -4.86 -34.81
N SER A 244 -19.24 -5.16 -33.69
CA SER A 244 -19.32 -6.47 -33.02
C SER A 244 -20.63 -6.65 -32.21
N ARG A 245 -21.24 -5.55 -31.79
CA ARG A 245 -22.57 -5.54 -31.17
C ARG A 245 -23.51 -4.69 -32.02
N ARG A 246 -24.07 -5.31 -33.07
CA ARG A 246 -25.39 -4.90 -33.54
C ARG A 246 -26.28 -4.76 -32.31
N SER A 247 -26.77 -3.55 -32.10
CA SER A 247 -27.69 -3.18 -31.02
C SER A 247 -28.70 -4.30 -30.84
N ARG A 248 -28.80 -4.84 -29.61
CA ARG A 248 -29.88 -5.74 -29.21
C ARG A 248 -31.18 -4.94 -29.21
N GLN A 249 -31.69 -4.63 -30.38
CA GLN A 249 -33.01 -4.02 -30.56
C GLN A 249 -34.05 -5.14 -30.49
N PHE A 250 -35.13 -4.90 -29.77
CA PHE A 250 -36.32 -5.72 -29.81
C PHE A 250 -37.03 -5.55 -31.16
N CYS A 251 -37.70 -6.60 -31.63
CA CYS A 251 -38.48 -6.56 -32.86
C CYS A 251 -39.72 -5.71 -32.63
N ASP A 252 -39.85 -4.60 -33.36
CA ASP A 252 -41.07 -3.78 -33.35
C ASP A 252 -42.18 -4.39 -34.24
N SER A 253 -41.86 -5.43 -35.01
CA SER A 253 -42.80 -6.17 -35.84
C SER A 253 -43.23 -7.48 -35.17
N GLY A 254 -44.27 -7.41 -34.34
CA GLY A 254 -45.17 -8.52 -34.02
C GLY A 254 -44.55 -9.88 -33.62
N THR A 255 -44.34 -10.06 -32.30
CA THR A 255 -44.02 -11.32 -31.55
C THR A 255 -42.56 -11.81 -31.68
N ASP A 256 -41.83 -12.26 -30.64
CA ASP A 256 -42.14 -13.33 -29.68
C ASP A 256 -41.34 -13.23 -28.36
N CYS A 257 -42.02 -12.99 -27.23
CA CYS A 257 -41.72 -13.80 -26.04
C CYS A 257 -42.43 -15.13 -26.28
N SER A 258 -41.70 -16.20 -26.57
CA SER A 258 -42.31 -17.44 -27.06
C SER A 258 -42.77 -18.34 -25.91
N ARG A 259 -42.12 -18.27 -24.74
CA ARG A 259 -42.43 -19.10 -23.56
C ARG A 259 -42.21 -18.32 -22.26
N SER A 260 -43.10 -18.54 -21.29
CA SER A 260 -42.94 -18.11 -19.91
C SER A 260 -42.79 -19.33 -18.99
N ALA A 261 -41.93 -19.20 -17.99
CA ALA A 261 -41.75 -20.22 -16.96
C ALA A 261 -41.65 -19.54 -15.59
N GLU A 262 -42.33 -20.13 -14.60
CA GLU A 262 -42.32 -19.66 -13.23
C GLU A 262 -41.61 -20.71 -12.37
N ARG A 263 -40.49 -20.32 -11.77
CA ARG A 263 -39.71 -21.20 -10.88
C ARG A 263 -39.52 -20.49 -9.55
N SER A 264 -40.01 -21.11 -8.47
CA SER A 264 -39.87 -20.59 -7.10
C SER A 264 -40.37 -19.15 -6.92
N GLY A 265 -41.50 -18.81 -7.53
CA GLY A 265 -42.12 -17.47 -7.43
C GLY A 265 -41.48 -16.37 -8.30
N ALA A 266 -40.46 -16.69 -9.10
CA ALA A 266 -39.85 -15.77 -10.05
C ALA A 266 -40.24 -16.13 -11.50
N ARG A 267 -40.79 -15.15 -12.23
CA ARG A 267 -41.16 -15.27 -13.65
C ARG A 267 -39.99 -14.95 -14.56
N SER A 268 -39.73 -15.87 -15.49
CA SER A 268 -38.73 -15.72 -16.55
C SER A 268 -39.38 -15.89 -17.92
N PHE A 269 -38.87 -15.17 -18.90
CA PHE A 269 -39.36 -15.19 -20.27
C PHE A 269 -38.23 -15.55 -21.23
N LEU A 270 -38.53 -16.41 -22.21
CA LEU A 270 -37.61 -16.72 -23.30
C LEU A 270 -37.76 -15.63 -24.37
N VAL A 271 -36.71 -14.83 -24.55
CA VAL A 271 -36.67 -13.69 -25.47
C VAL A 271 -35.95 -14.07 -26.75
N ARG A 272 -36.62 -13.87 -27.88
CA ARG A 272 -36.04 -14.01 -29.21
C ARG A 272 -35.51 -12.68 -29.73
N TRP A 273 -34.28 -12.70 -30.23
CA TRP A 273 -33.60 -11.51 -30.74
C TRP A 273 -33.78 -11.36 -32.25
N VAL A 274 -33.91 -10.11 -32.70
CA VAL A 274 -34.10 -9.79 -34.11
C VAL A 274 -32.85 -10.14 -34.91
N GLY A 275 -33.04 -10.83 -36.04
CA GLY A 275 -31.95 -11.18 -36.95
C GLY A 275 -31.03 -12.29 -36.41
N ARG A 276 -31.45 -13.01 -35.36
CA ARG A 276 -30.76 -14.19 -34.84
C ARG A 276 -31.64 -15.42 -34.98
N ASN A 277 -30.99 -16.59 -35.03
CA ASN A 277 -31.71 -17.86 -35.06
C ASN A 277 -32.27 -18.20 -33.66
N ASP A 278 -33.12 -19.22 -33.61
CA ASP A 278 -33.73 -19.72 -32.37
C ASP A 278 -32.70 -20.29 -31.37
N THR A 279 -31.50 -20.65 -31.81
CA THR A 279 -30.41 -21.07 -30.90
C THR A 279 -29.85 -19.93 -30.05
N ASP A 280 -30.09 -18.68 -30.44
CA ASP A 280 -29.69 -17.49 -29.69
C ASP A 280 -30.78 -16.98 -28.70
N ASP A 281 -31.89 -17.71 -28.55
CA ASP A 281 -32.96 -17.35 -27.60
C ASP A 281 -32.44 -17.39 -26.15
N THR A 282 -32.63 -16.30 -25.39
CA THR A 282 -32.11 -16.18 -24.02
C THR A 282 -33.21 -16.03 -22.98
N TRP A 283 -33.08 -16.70 -21.85
CA TRP A 283 -33.95 -16.50 -20.68
C TRP A 283 -33.61 -15.19 -19.98
N MET A 284 -34.62 -14.35 -19.78
CA MET A 284 -34.51 -13.08 -19.05
C MET A 284 -35.57 -13.03 -17.94
N SER A 285 -35.21 -12.42 -16.81
CA SER A 285 -36.14 -12.21 -15.71
C SER A 285 -37.13 -11.09 -16.02
N GLU A 286 -38.33 -11.14 -15.43
CA GLU A 286 -39.33 -10.08 -15.58
C GLU A 286 -38.76 -8.70 -15.23
N GLN A 287 -37.99 -8.61 -14.13
CA GLN A 287 -37.38 -7.35 -13.69
C GLN A 287 -36.42 -6.76 -14.72
N SER A 288 -35.59 -7.60 -15.37
CA SER A 288 -34.65 -7.15 -16.40
C SER A 288 -35.39 -6.64 -17.64
N ILE A 289 -36.43 -7.34 -18.09
CA ILE A 289 -37.22 -6.91 -19.26
C ILE A 289 -38.01 -5.63 -18.93
N ARG A 290 -38.52 -5.49 -17.71
CA ARG A 290 -39.27 -4.30 -17.29
C ARG A 290 -38.40 -3.03 -17.21
N LEU A 291 -37.12 -3.19 -16.91
CA LEU A 291 -36.12 -2.11 -16.93
C LEU A 291 -35.77 -1.69 -18.36
N ASP A 292 -35.49 -2.67 -19.23
CA ASP A 292 -34.94 -2.38 -20.57
C ASP A 292 -36.04 -2.12 -21.62
N HIS A 293 -37.16 -2.86 -21.55
CA HIS A 293 -38.21 -2.91 -22.57
C HIS A 293 -39.63 -3.17 -21.99
N PRO A 294 -40.19 -2.23 -21.21
CA PRO A 294 -41.49 -2.41 -20.53
C PRO A 294 -42.67 -2.61 -21.48
N SER A 295 -42.71 -1.92 -22.63
CA SER A 295 -43.81 -2.01 -23.60
C SER A 295 -43.97 -3.41 -24.22
N VAL A 296 -42.86 -4.13 -24.42
CA VAL A 296 -42.88 -5.48 -24.98
C VAL A 296 -43.45 -6.48 -23.99
N LEU A 297 -43.07 -6.34 -22.72
CA LEU A 297 -43.60 -7.18 -21.62
C LEU A 297 -45.10 -6.97 -21.45
N ASP A 298 -45.57 -5.72 -21.44
CA ASP A 298 -46.98 -5.39 -21.28
C ASP A 298 -47.83 -5.93 -22.44
N ALA A 299 -47.34 -5.81 -23.68
CA ALA A 299 -48.02 -6.37 -24.86
C ALA A 299 -48.12 -7.90 -24.80
N TYR A 300 -47.08 -8.57 -24.29
CA TYR A 300 -47.06 -10.03 -24.13
C TYR A 300 -48.01 -10.50 -23.03
N LEU A 301 -47.98 -9.87 -21.85
CA LEU A 301 -48.89 -10.18 -20.74
C LEU A 301 -50.36 -9.94 -21.14
N ALA A 302 -50.65 -8.85 -21.86
CA ALA A 302 -51.99 -8.59 -22.39
C ALA A 302 -52.44 -9.64 -23.42
N ARG A 303 -51.51 -10.27 -24.15
CA ARG A 303 -51.81 -11.38 -25.07
C ARG A 303 -52.05 -12.69 -24.31
N LEU A 304 -51.26 -12.98 -23.28
CA LEU A 304 -51.44 -14.13 -22.39
C LEU A 304 -52.80 -14.08 -21.68
N ASP A 305 -53.17 -12.93 -21.12
CA ASP A 305 -54.46 -12.75 -20.45
C ASP A 305 -55.64 -12.96 -21.40
N ARG A 306 -55.53 -12.48 -22.65
CA ARG A 306 -56.57 -12.70 -23.68
C ARG A 306 -56.70 -14.17 -24.04
N SER A 307 -55.58 -14.90 -24.15
CA SER A 307 -55.59 -16.34 -24.44
C SER A 307 -56.16 -17.15 -23.26
N ASN A 308 -55.80 -16.81 -22.03
CA ASN A 308 -56.31 -17.48 -20.83
C ASN A 308 -57.81 -17.26 -20.64
N ARG A 309 -58.32 -16.05 -20.89
CA ARG A 309 -59.77 -15.76 -20.85
C ARG A 309 -60.56 -16.54 -21.92
N ARG A 310 -59.98 -16.77 -23.10
CA ARG A 310 -60.61 -17.59 -24.16
C ARG A 310 -60.65 -19.07 -23.81
N LEU A 311 -59.67 -19.57 -23.07
CA LEU A 311 -59.63 -20.95 -22.59
C LEU A 311 -60.58 -21.21 -21.41
N ALA A 312 -60.83 -20.19 -20.57
CA ALA A 312 -61.77 -20.28 -19.44
C ALA A 312 -63.25 -20.09 -19.83
N ALA A 313 -63.53 -19.67 -21.07
CA ALA A 313 -64.89 -19.48 -21.60
C ALA A 313 -65.38 -20.67 -22.46
N ARG A 314 -64.65 -21.78 -22.45
CA ARG A 314 -65.02 -23.09 -23.01
C ARG A 314 -65.24 -24.07 -21.88
#